data_AF-A0A7X6PQ09-F1
#
_entry.id   AF-A0A7X6PQ09-F1
#
_cell.length_a   1.000
_cell.length_b   1.000
_cell.length_c   1.000
_cell.angle_alpha   90.00
_cell.angle_beta   90.00
_cell.angle_gamma   90.00
#
_symmetry.space_group_name_H-M   'P 1'
#
loop_
_entity.id
_entity.type
_entity.pdbx_description
1 polymer ?
#
loop_
_entity_poly.entity_id
_entity_poly.type
_entity_poly.pdbx_seq_one_letter_code
_entity_poly.pdbx_strand_id
1 'polypeptide(L)' 'MVRLPPRGGRLGHRQHVPLRRGLSTPDGGPVKGRQGANALRKANSYLQNSAFSDAGLYEQLIYEGFTPEQASYALANL' A
#
# COMPACT_ATOMS: atom_id res chain seq x y z
N MET A 1 18.06 -12.20 -62.68
CA MET A 1 19.26 -12.40 -61.85
C MET A 1 19.48 -11.17 -60.96
N VAL A 2 18.94 -11.14 -59.73
CA VAL A 2 19.52 -10.39 -58.59
C VAL A 2 19.07 -11.10 -57.31
N ARG A 3 20.02 -11.72 -56.60
CA ARG A 3 19.80 -12.33 -55.27
C ARG A 3 19.75 -11.21 -54.23
N LEU A 4 18.67 -11.11 -53.47
CA LEU A 4 18.59 -10.26 -52.29
C LEU A 4 19.15 -11.02 -51.07
N PRO A 5 20.01 -10.41 -50.23
CA PRO A 5 20.66 -11.11 -49.12
C PRO A 5 19.71 -11.38 -47.95
N PRO A 6 19.82 -12.51 -47.23
CA PRO A 6 19.22 -12.66 -45.91
C PRO A 6 20.24 -12.24 -44.86
N ARG A 7 19.91 -11.25 -44.00
CA ARG A 7 20.27 -11.20 -42.57
C ARG A 7 19.96 -9.84 -41.93
N GLY A 8 18.93 -9.86 -41.09
CA GLY A 8 18.69 -8.98 -39.96
C GLY A 8 17.49 -9.61 -39.25
N GLY A 9 17.59 -10.21 -38.08
CA GLY A 9 18.27 -9.71 -36.91
C GLY A 9 17.21 -9.53 -35.84
N ARG A 10 16.93 -10.61 -35.11
CA ARG A 10 16.63 -10.62 -33.67
C ARG A 10 15.26 -10.04 -33.19
N LEU A 11 14.64 -10.86 -32.32
CA LEU A 11 13.72 -10.50 -31.23
C LEU A 11 12.22 -10.45 -31.55
N GLY A 12 11.60 -11.62 -31.39
CA GLY A 12 10.18 -11.74 -31.06
C GLY A 12 10.01 -12.89 -30.07
N HIS A 13 10.68 -12.79 -28.92
CA HIS A 13 10.49 -13.73 -27.83
C HIS A 13 9.00 -13.78 -27.49
N ARG A 14 8.42 -14.96 -27.59
CA ARG A 14 7.13 -15.33 -26.99
C ARG A 14 7.14 -14.89 -25.53
N GLN A 15 6.58 -13.73 -25.25
CA GLN A 15 6.09 -13.38 -23.94
C GLN A 15 4.59 -13.22 -24.14
N HIS A 16 3.86 -14.33 -24.00
CA HIS A 16 2.49 -14.25 -23.54
C HIS A 16 2.55 -13.51 -22.20
N VAL A 17 2.28 -12.21 -22.23
CA VAL A 17 2.13 -11.41 -21.02
C VAL A 17 0.92 -12.00 -20.30
N PRO A 18 1.07 -12.69 -19.15
CA PRO A 18 -0.09 -12.79 -18.28
C PRO A 18 -0.40 -11.36 -17.91
N LEU A 19 -1.62 -10.89 -18.21
CA LEU A 19 -2.16 -9.68 -17.62
C LEU A 19 -1.86 -9.80 -16.13
N ARG A 20 -0.94 -8.96 -15.67
CA ARG A 20 -0.54 -8.89 -14.26
C ARG A 20 -1.84 -8.72 -13.50
N ARG A 21 -2.16 -9.74 -12.70
CA ARG A 21 -3.24 -9.81 -11.73
C ARG A 21 -3.45 -8.41 -11.15
N GLY A 22 -4.41 -7.70 -11.74
CA GLY A 22 -4.79 -6.36 -11.33
C GLY A 22 -5.41 -6.47 -9.95
N LEU A 23 -4.97 -5.58 -9.07
CA LEU A 23 -5.48 -5.36 -7.73
C LEU A 23 -5.27 -6.54 -6.78
N SER A 24 -4.16 -6.45 -6.04
CA SER A 24 -4.14 -6.78 -4.63
C SER A 24 -5.44 -6.30 -3.99
N THR A 25 -6.37 -7.19 -3.71
CA THR A 25 -7.45 -6.90 -2.77
C THR A 25 -6.75 -6.45 -1.50
N PRO A 26 -6.95 -5.21 -1.01
CA PRO A 26 -6.63 -4.94 0.39
C PRO A 26 -7.51 -5.92 1.15
N ASP A 27 -6.88 -6.87 1.83
CA ASP A 27 -7.56 -7.81 2.71
C ASP A 27 -8.13 -6.98 3.87
N GLY A 28 -9.22 -6.26 3.61
CA GLY A 28 -10.12 -5.66 4.59
C GLY A 28 -10.94 -6.75 5.23
N GLY A 29 -10.28 -7.82 5.69
CA GLY A 29 -10.87 -8.78 6.60
C GLY A 29 -11.21 -8.07 7.92
N PRO A 30 -12.24 -8.53 8.66
CA PRO A 30 -12.70 -7.87 9.87
C PRO A 30 -11.64 -8.02 10.97
N VAL A 31 -10.75 -7.05 11.03
CA VAL A 31 -9.74 -6.86 12.07
C VAL A 31 -10.35 -6.30 13.35
N LYS A 32 -11.47 -6.89 13.77
CA LYS A 32 -12.19 -6.50 14.97
C LYS A 32 -11.47 -7.09 16.17
N GLY A 33 -10.69 -6.28 16.89
CA GLY A 33 -10.47 -6.50 18.32
C GLY A 33 -9.06 -6.29 18.88
N ARG A 34 -7.99 -6.17 18.07
CA ARG A 34 -6.62 -5.95 18.63
C ARG A 34 -5.88 -4.73 18.10
N GLN A 35 -6.30 -4.17 16.98
CA GLN A 35 -5.51 -3.14 16.30
C GLN A 35 -5.80 -1.73 16.76
N GLY A 36 -6.97 -1.43 17.33
CA GLY A 36 -7.26 -0.10 17.88
C GLY A 36 -6.28 0.32 18.98
N ALA A 37 -5.89 -0.62 19.86
CA ALA A 37 -4.87 -0.38 20.89
C ALA A 37 -3.47 -0.16 20.30
N ASN A 38 -3.14 -0.83 19.19
CA ASN A 38 -1.87 -0.63 18.50
C ASN A 38 -1.81 0.74 17.80
N ALA A 39 -2.91 1.15 17.16
CA ALA A 39 -3.04 2.47 16.54
C ALA A 39 -2.94 3.58 17.60
N LEU A 40 -3.59 3.42 18.76
CA LEU A 40 -3.52 4.39 19.87
C LEU A 40 -2.11 4.54 20.43
N ARG A 41 -1.38 3.42 20.62
CA ARG A 41 0.01 3.45 21.08
C ARG A 41 0.92 4.16 20.07
N LYS A 42 0.70 3.89 18.77
CA LYS A 42 1.44 4.57 17.70
C LYS A 42 1.14 6.05 17.66
N ALA A 43 -0.13 6.42 17.73
CA ALA A 43 -0.58 7.80 17.77
C ALA A 43 0.08 8.59 18.92
N ASN A 44 0.09 8.01 20.14
CA ASN A 44 0.78 8.57 21.29
C ASN A 44 2.30 8.73 21.07
N SER A 45 2.95 7.76 20.42
CA SER A 45 4.38 7.84 20.12
C SER A 45 4.69 8.96 19.12
N TYR A 46 3.81 9.19 18.14
CA TYR A 46 3.96 10.30 17.20
C TYR A 46 3.80 11.63 17.91
N LEU A 47 2.79 11.80 18.77
CA LEU A 47 2.59 13.02 19.56
C LEU A 47 3.77 13.33 20.50
N GLN A 48 4.40 12.30 21.09
CA GLN A 48 5.57 12.49 21.94
C GLN A 48 6.81 12.96 21.18
N ASN A 49 6.96 12.51 19.92
CA ASN A 49 8.13 12.82 19.11
C ASN A 49 7.91 14.06 18.21
N SER A 50 6.66 14.44 17.96
CA SER A 50 6.28 15.49 17.02
C SER A 50 4.86 15.98 17.27
N ALA A 51 4.63 17.30 17.17
CA ALA A 51 3.29 17.88 17.27
C ALA A 51 2.54 17.67 15.94
N PHE A 52 2.01 16.47 15.71
CA PHE A 52 1.10 16.22 14.61
C PHE A 52 -0.27 16.83 14.90
N SER A 53 -0.87 17.46 13.88
CA SER A 53 -2.32 17.76 13.90
C SER A 53 -3.11 16.46 13.76
N ASP A 54 -4.35 16.45 14.26
CA ASP A 54 -5.23 15.27 14.20
C ASP A 54 -5.35 14.68 12.79
N ALA A 55 -5.54 15.52 11.78
CA ALA A 55 -5.61 15.07 10.38
C ALA A 55 -4.31 14.39 9.91
N GLY A 56 -3.15 14.99 10.22
CA GLY A 56 -1.85 14.43 9.84
C GLY A 56 -1.54 13.13 10.59
N LEU A 57 -1.96 13.03 11.85
CA LEU A 57 -1.81 11.81 12.64
C LEU A 57 -2.70 10.67 12.11
N TYR A 58 -3.92 10.99 11.70
CA TYR A 58 -4.81 10.04 11.04
C TYR A 58 -4.19 9.49 9.75
N GLU A 59 -3.71 10.38 8.87
CA GLU A 59 -3.06 9.98 7.61
C GLU A 59 -1.80 9.14 7.85
N GLN A 60 -1.02 9.47 8.87
CA GLN A 60 0.17 8.70 9.24
C GLN A 60 -0.18 7.26 9.65
N LEU A 61 -1.27 7.07 10.41
CA LEU A 61 -1.75 5.74 10.79
C LEU A 61 -2.27 4.96 9.59
N ILE A 62 -3.00 5.61 8.67
CA ILE A 62 -3.42 4.97 7.41
C ILE A 62 -2.21 4.52 6.59
N TYR A 63 -1.17 5.36 6.49
CA TYR A 63 0.06 5.02 5.78
C TYR A 63 0.82 3.84 6.43
N GLU A 64 0.82 3.73 7.76
CA GLU A 64 1.37 2.56 8.48
C GLU A 64 0.56 1.26 8.27
N GLY A 65 -0.61 1.34 7.62
CA GLY A 65 -1.46 0.19 7.32
C GLY A 65 -2.58 -0.05 8.33
N PHE A 66 -2.87 0.92 9.20
CA PHE A 66 -4.07 0.88 10.03
C PHE A 66 -5.32 1.19 9.20
N THR A 67 -6.45 0.62 9.60
CA THR A 67 -7.73 0.93 8.94
C THR A 67 -8.25 2.31 9.36
N PRO A 68 -9.13 2.93 8.56
CA PRO A 68 -9.85 4.15 8.93
C PRO A 68 -10.46 4.10 10.33
N GLU A 69 -11.16 3.01 10.67
CA GLU A 69 -11.75 2.83 12.00
C GLU A 69 -10.71 2.78 13.12
N GLN A 70 -9.54 2.17 12.89
CA GLN A 70 -8.48 2.08 13.89
C GLN A 70 -7.79 3.42 14.10
N ALA A 71 -7.55 4.16 13.01
CA ALA A 71 -7.00 5.50 13.08
C ALA A 71 -7.98 6.45 13.77
N SER A 72 -9.26 6.47 13.37
CA SER A 72 -10.29 7.26 14.06
C SER A 72 -10.44 6.86 15.53
N TYR A 73 -10.39 5.56 15.85
CA TYR A 73 -10.41 5.10 17.24
C TYR A 73 -9.20 5.62 18.03
N ALA A 74 -7.99 5.57 17.46
CA ALA A 74 -6.80 6.11 18.09
C ALA A 74 -7.00 7.58 18.43
N LEU A 75 -7.39 8.40 17.45
CA LEU A 75 -7.63 9.83 17.66
C LEU A 75 -8.72 10.14 18.67
N ALA A 76 -9.81 9.37 18.68
CA ALA A 76 -10.89 9.55 19.66
C ALA A 76 -10.49 9.21 21.11
N ASN A 77 -9.35 8.53 21.31
CA ASN A 77 -8.84 8.10 22.61
C ASN A 77 -7.47 8.71 22.96
N LEU A 78 -7.00 9.72 22.21
CA LEU A 78 -5.80 10.50 22.50
C LEU A 78 -6.03 11.51 23.63
#